data_AF-A0A351R2N8-F1
#
_entry.id   AF-A0A351R2N8-F1
#
_cell.length_a   1.000
_cell.length_b   1.000
_cell.length_c   1.000
_cell.angle_alpha   90.00
_cell.angle_beta   90.00
_cell.angle_gamma   90.00
#
_symmetry.space_group_name_H-M   'P 1'
#
loop_
_entity.id
_entity.type
_entity.pdbx_description
1 polymer ?
#
loop_
_entity_poly.entity_id
_entity_poly.type
_entity_poly.pdbx_seq_one_letter_code
_entity_poly.pdbx_strand_id
1 'polypeptide(L)'
;MAQTILLFRINRDKYAVIQNVCRTLGIRIIDVARKDYSQKLGTLAQIQGFTREAKKYDGPEFPAEMLIFSEMNSDQVDAFLAEYKKAGVEPIALKAVITGNNIFWTAERTQKELLREHLFMSNIYKSNM
;
A
#
# COMPACT_ATOMS: atom_id res chain seq x y z
N MET A 1 8.11 -15.72 8.13
CA MET A 1 7.46 -14.38 8.27
C MET A 1 6.20 -14.39 7.41
N ALA A 2 5.17 -13.62 7.77
CA ALA A 2 3.85 -13.70 7.12
C ALA A 2 3.67 -12.59 6.07
N GLN A 3 3.21 -12.97 4.87
CA GLN A 3 2.83 -12.03 3.80
C GLN A 3 1.80 -11.05 4.34
N THR A 4 2.05 -9.76 4.15
CA THR A 4 1.19 -8.70 4.70
C THR A 4 0.95 -7.61 3.67
N ILE A 5 -0.30 -7.15 3.57
CA ILE A 5 -0.68 -5.96 2.82
C ILE A 5 -1.15 -4.89 3.78
N LEU A 6 -0.53 -3.71 3.69
CA LEU A 6 -0.96 -2.51 4.38
C LEU A 6 -1.97 -1.76 3.52
N LEU A 7 -3.11 -1.42 4.12
CA LEU A 7 -4.21 -0.73 3.47
C LEU A 7 -4.31 0.70 3.99
N PHE A 8 -4.44 1.64 3.05
CA PHE A 8 -4.57 3.06 3.36
C PHE A 8 -5.80 3.62 2.65
N ARG A 9 -6.78 4.07 3.46
CA ARG A 9 -7.98 4.76 2.99
C ARG A 9 -8.78 3.98 1.94
N ILE A 10 -8.80 2.66 2.03
CA ILE A 10 -9.54 1.81 1.09
C ILE A 10 -11.04 1.98 1.35
N ASN A 11 -11.83 2.27 0.30
CA ASN A 11 -13.28 2.33 0.44
C ASN A 11 -13.89 0.96 0.74
N ARG A 12 -15.14 0.94 1.21
CA ARG A 12 -15.80 -0.29 1.68
C ARG A 12 -15.91 -1.38 0.62
N ASP A 13 -16.20 -1.01 -0.62
CA ASP A 13 -16.43 -1.96 -1.71
C ASP A 13 -15.12 -2.65 -2.11
N LYS A 14 -14.05 -1.87 -2.28
CA LYS A 14 -12.70 -2.39 -2.56
C LYS A 14 -12.15 -3.18 -1.38
N TYR A 15 -12.45 -2.77 -0.15
CA TYR A 15 -12.01 -3.47 1.05
C TYR A 15 -12.56 -4.90 1.10
N ALA A 16 -13.85 -5.09 0.84
CA ALA A 16 -14.47 -6.41 0.82
C ALA A 16 -13.82 -7.34 -0.22
N VAL A 17 -13.48 -6.81 -1.40
CA VAL A 17 -12.75 -7.54 -2.44
C VAL A 17 -11.35 -7.91 -1.96
N ILE A 18 -10.57 -6.94 -1.45
CA ILE A 18 -9.21 -7.17 -0.95
C ILE A 18 -9.22 -8.22 0.17
N GLN A 19 -10.16 -8.12 1.10
CA GLN A 19 -10.32 -9.07 2.19
C GLN A 19 -10.58 -10.48 1.67
N ASN A 20 -11.45 -10.64 0.67
CA ASN A 20 -11.71 -11.93 0.05
C ASN A 20 -10.48 -12.51 -0.65
N VAL A 21 -9.77 -11.70 -1.45
CA VAL A 21 -8.56 -12.12 -2.15
C VAL A 21 -7.45 -12.51 -1.16
N CYS A 22 -7.20 -11.67 -0.15
CA CYS A 22 -6.21 -11.95 0.89
C CYS A 22 -6.55 -13.23 1.66
N ARG A 23 -7.83 -13.47 1.98
CA ARG A 23 -8.26 -14.71 2.64
C ARG A 23 -7.97 -15.94 1.79
N THR A 24 -8.24 -15.88 0.49
CA THR A 24 -7.97 -16.99 -0.45
C THR A 24 -6.47 -17.26 -0.58
N LEU A 25 -5.65 -16.21 -0.59
CA LEU A 25 -4.20 -16.31 -0.78
C LEU A 25 -3.43 -16.47 0.55
N GLY A 26 -4.10 -16.48 1.70
CA GLY A 26 -3.46 -16.58 3.02
C GLY A 26 -2.63 -15.34 3.40
N ILE A 27 -2.98 -14.18 2.86
CA ILE A 27 -2.29 -12.90 3.08
C ILE A 27 -2.93 -12.17 4.26
N ARG A 28 -2.10 -11.63 5.15
CA ARG A 28 -2.54 -10.81 6.27
C ARG A 28 -2.82 -9.37 5.83
N ILE A 29 -3.87 -8.77 6.38
CA ILE A 29 -4.22 -7.36 6.17
C ILE A 29 -3.87 -6.55 7.42
N ILE A 30 -3.32 -5.36 7.21
CA ILE A 30 -3.23 -4.33 8.25
C ILE A 30 -3.89 -3.05 7.73
N ASP A 31 -4.98 -2.66 8.37
CA ASP A 31 -5.60 -1.35 8.16
C ASP A 31 -4.82 -0.26 8.89
N VAL A 32 -4.17 0.60 8.12
CA VAL A 32 -3.37 1.68 8.68
C VAL A 32 -4.25 2.89 8.96
N ALA A 33 -4.43 3.20 10.24
CA ALA A 33 -5.14 4.37 10.67
C ALA A 33 -4.36 5.66 10.34
N ARG A 34 -5.07 6.73 9.97
CA ARG A 34 -4.48 8.05 9.66
C ARG A 34 -3.45 8.52 10.68
N LYS A 35 -3.71 8.33 11.98
CA LYS A 35 -2.79 8.69 13.08
C LYS A 35 -1.40 8.06 12.97
N ASP A 36 -1.28 6.94 12.26
CA ASP A 36 -0.05 6.16 12.10
C ASP A 36 0.70 6.50 10.79
N TYR A 37 0.27 7.47 9.99
CA TYR A 37 0.90 7.79 8.70
C TYR A 37 2.34 8.34 8.79
N SER A 38 2.72 8.86 9.96
CA SER A 38 4.12 9.22 10.26
C SER A 38 5.01 8.03 10.61
N GLN A 39 4.46 6.83 10.78
CA GLN A 39 5.23 5.64 11.11
C GLN A 39 5.96 5.10 9.88
N LYS A 40 7.10 4.46 10.11
CA LYS A 40 7.88 3.78 9.08
C LYS A 40 7.15 2.55 8.54
N LEU A 41 7.36 2.23 7.26
CA LEU A 41 6.77 1.03 6.63
C LEU A 41 7.14 -0.25 7.39
N GLY A 42 8.40 -0.41 7.82
CA GLY A 42 8.80 -1.56 8.63
C GLY A 42 8.04 -1.66 9.96
N THR A 43 7.75 -0.54 10.61
CA THR A 43 6.94 -0.49 11.83
C THR A 43 5.49 -0.91 11.54
N LEU A 44 4.89 -0.37 10.47
CA LEU A 44 3.51 -0.66 10.08
C LEU A 44 3.32 -2.13 9.67
N ALA A 45 4.28 -2.69 8.95
CA ALA A 45 4.31 -4.10 8.56
C ALA A 45 4.66 -5.05 9.72
N GLN A 46 5.06 -4.50 10.88
CA GLN A 46 5.50 -5.25 12.06
C GLN A 46 6.73 -6.12 11.80
N ILE A 47 7.68 -5.59 11.01
CA ILE A 47 8.97 -6.22 10.74
C ILE A 47 9.86 -6.08 11.98
N GLN A 48 10.58 -7.15 12.32
CA GLN A 48 11.49 -7.16 13.47
C GLN A 48 12.57 -6.06 13.35
N GLY A 49 12.91 -5.44 14.48
CA GLY A 49 13.87 -4.33 14.53
C GLY A 49 13.27 -2.94 14.27
N PHE A 50 11.99 -2.86 13.91
CA PHE A 50 11.24 -1.60 13.82
C PHE A 50 10.34 -1.42 15.02
N THR A 51 10.39 -0.23 15.62
CA THR A 51 9.56 0.14 16.77
C THR A 51 8.60 1.26 16.41
N ARG A 52 7.48 1.33 17.12
CA ARG A 52 6.52 2.44 17.00
C ARG A 52 7.15 3.71 17.59
N GLU A 53 7.09 4.78 16.81
CA GLU A 53 7.48 6.10 17.27
C GLU A 53 6.29 6.76 17.99
N ALA A 54 6.53 7.57 19.02
CA ALA A 54 5.46 8.27 19.75
C ALA A 54 4.74 9.34 18.89
N LYS A 55 5.29 9.65 17.70
CA LYS A 55 4.76 10.65 16.79
C LYS A 55 3.44 10.19 16.17
N LYS A 56 2.40 10.99 16.40
CA LYS A 56 1.12 10.87 15.70
C LYS A 56 1.13 11.79 14.48
N TYR A 57 0.51 11.32 13.41
CA TYR A 57 0.25 12.13 12.23
C TYR A 57 -0.98 13.01 12.44
N ASP A 58 -0.83 14.30 12.16
CA ASP A 58 -1.84 15.35 12.28
C ASP A 58 -2.24 15.96 10.92
N GLY A 59 -1.49 15.67 9.85
CA GLY A 59 -1.79 16.11 8.48
C GLY A 59 -3.08 15.52 7.89
N PRO A 60 -3.53 15.98 6.71
CA PRO A 60 -4.79 15.58 6.10
C PRO A 60 -4.83 14.09 5.75
N GLU A 61 -6.04 13.57 5.52
CA GLU A 61 -6.19 12.22 4.96
C GLU A 61 -5.48 12.09 3.60
N PHE A 62 -5.00 10.90 3.26
CA PHE A 62 -4.39 10.70 1.95
C PHE A 62 -5.40 11.01 0.82
N PRO A 63 -4.99 11.68 -0.27
CA PRO A 63 -5.86 12.05 -1.39
C PRO A 63 -6.29 10.84 -2.22
N ALA A 64 -5.56 9.72 -2.15
CA ALA A 64 -5.79 8.52 -2.94
C ALA A 64 -5.59 7.25 -2.09
N GLU A 65 -6.23 6.17 -2.52
CA GLU A 65 -6.07 4.82 -1.98
C GLU A 65 -4.66 4.30 -2.25
N MET A 66 -4.08 3.57 -1.28
CA MET A 66 -2.74 3.02 -1.40
C MET A 66 -2.64 1.61 -0.82
N LEU A 67 -1.91 0.74 -1.50
CA LEU A 67 -1.53 -0.61 -1.06
C LEU A 67 -0.02 -0.73 -0.90
N ILE A 68 0.46 -1.31 0.21
CA ILE A 68 1.87 -1.63 0.37
C ILE A 68 2.02 -3.12 0.68
N PHE A 69 2.76 -3.83 -0.17
CA PHE A 69 3.04 -5.25 -0.03
C PHE A 69 4.32 -5.48 0.80
N SER A 70 4.29 -6.41 1.73
CA SER A 70 5.40 -6.75 2.62
C SER A 70 5.61 -8.25 2.66
N GLU A 71 6.87 -8.68 2.61
CA GLU A 71 7.27 -10.10 2.57
C GLU A 71 6.66 -10.84 1.38
N MET A 72 6.53 -10.16 0.23
CA MET A 72 5.97 -10.71 -1.01
C MET A 72 6.92 -10.50 -2.20
N ASN A 73 7.10 -11.54 -3.00
CA ASN A 73 7.85 -11.47 -4.27
C ASN A 73 6.94 -11.05 -5.44
N SER A 74 7.51 -10.88 -6.65
CA SER A 74 6.75 -10.46 -7.83
C SER A 74 5.57 -11.38 -8.13
N ASP A 75 5.81 -12.70 -8.16
CA ASP A 75 4.76 -13.68 -8.51
C ASP A 75 3.57 -13.62 -7.53
N GLN A 76 3.83 -13.41 -6.24
CA GLN A 76 2.79 -13.27 -5.21
C GLN A 76 2.02 -11.97 -5.35
N VAL A 77 2.71 -10.87 -5.68
CA VAL A 77 2.06 -9.58 -5.96
C VAL A 77 1.20 -9.69 -7.22
N ASP A 78 1.71 -10.32 -8.26
CA ASP A 78 0.99 -10.53 -9.53
C ASP A 78 -0.23 -11.43 -9.34
N ALA A 79 -0.12 -12.49 -8.55
CA ALA A 79 -1.24 -13.34 -8.18
C ALA A 79 -2.34 -12.56 -7.45
N PHE A 80 -1.98 -11.72 -6.47
CA PHE A 80 -2.93 -10.83 -5.79
C PHE A 80 -3.62 -9.88 -6.78
N LEU A 81 -2.84 -9.21 -7.64
CA LEU A 81 -3.37 -8.24 -8.60
C LEU A 81 -4.29 -8.91 -9.63
N ALA A 82 -3.98 -10.12 -10.07
CA ALA A 82 -4.80 -10.89 -10.98
C ALA A 82 -6.16 -11.26 -10.36
N GLU A 83 -6.17 -11.77 -9.13
CA GLU A 83 -7.40 -12.08 -8.40
C GLU A 83 -8.24 -10.83 -8.10
N TYR A 84 -7.59 -9.74 -7.67
CA TYR A 84 -8.27 -8.46 -7.47
C TYR A 84 -8.92 -7.94 -8.76
N LYS A 85 -8.23 -8.06 -9.91
CA LYS A 85 -8.75 -7.64 -11.21
C LYS A 85 -9.98 -8.43 -11.65
N LYS A 86 -10.07 -9.73 -11.31
CA LYS A 86 -11.24 -10.57 -11.63
C LYS A 86 -12.53 -10.08 -10.98
N ALA A 87 -12.44 -9.34 -9.87
CA ALA A 87 -13.59 -8.79 -9.18
C ALA A 87 -14.21 -7.56 -9.89
N GLY A 88 -13.56 -7.02 -10.93
CA GLY A 88 -14.10 -5.92 -11.74
C GLY A 88 -14.20 -4.56 -11.04
N VAL A 89 -13.64 -4.42 -9.84
CA VAL A 89 -13.54 -3.14 -9.12
C VAL A 89 -12.42 -2.27 -9.66
N GLU A 90 -12.55 -0.95 -9.49
CA GLU A 90 -11.53 -0.02 -9.97
C GLU A 90 -10.14 -0.32 -9.36
N PRO A 91 -9.08 -0.21 -10.18
CA PRO A 91 -7.72 -0.46 -9.71
C PRO A 91 -7.30 0.55 -8.65
N ILE A 92 -6.48 0.10 -7.71
CA ILE A 92 -5.79 1.00 -6.78
C ILE A 92 -4.51 1.45 -7.47
N ALA A 93 -4.43 2.77 -7.73
CA ALA A 93 -3.35 3.36 -8.50
C ALA A 93 -2.01 3.30 -7.75
N LEU A 94 -2.00 3.72 -6.48
CA LEU A 94 -0.79 3.77 -5.67
C LEU A 94 -0.53 2.42 -5.03
N LYS A 95 0.58 1.80 -5.43
CA LYS A 95 1.02 0.52 -4.88
C LYS A 95 2.54 0.41 -4.88
N ALA A 96 3.09 -0.21 -3.84
CA ALA A 96 4.53 -0.48 -3.76
C ALA A 96 4.81 -1.76 -2.97
N VAL A 97 5.99 -2.32 -3.19
CA VAL A 97 6.54 -3.41 -2.38
C VAL A 97 7.57 -2.84 -1.40
N ILE A 98 7.56 -3.31 -0.15
CA ILE A 98 8.62 -2.98 0.82
C ILE A 98 9.93 -3.60 0.35
N THR A 99 10.96 -2.77 0.28
CA THR A 99 12.33 -3.15 -0.07
C THR A 99 13.29 -2.53 0.95
N GLY A 100 14.57 -2.93 0.91
CA GLY A 100 15.60 -2.30 1.73
C GLY A 100 15.71 -0.78 1.55
N ASN A 101 15.30 -0.26 0.38
CA ASN A 101 15.38 1.17 0.07
C ASN A 101 14.28 2.01 0.72
N ASN A 102 13.09 1.43 0.94
CA ASN A 102 11.91 2.16 1.40
C ASN A 102 11.39 1.71 2.77
N ILE A 103 11.91 0.63 3.35
CA ILE A 103 11.47 0.10 4.65
C ILE A 103 11.54 1.14 5.79
N PHE A 104 12.50 2.07 5.71
CA PHE A 104 12.68 3.17 6.67
C PHE A 104 11.84 4.42 6.37
N TRP A 105 11.11 4.44 5.25
CA TRP A 105 10.29 5.59 4.87
C TRP A 105 8.98 5.58 5.66
N THR A 106 8.47 6.78 5.94
CA THR A 106 7.13 6.93 6.50
C THR A 106 6.07 6.67 5.44
N ALA A 107 4.87 6.25 5.84
CA ALA A 107 3.78 6.09 4.89
C ALA A 107 3.48 7.40 4.12
N GLU A 108 3.56 8.54 4.79
CA GLU A 108 3.41 9.86 4.15
C GLU A 108 4.45 10.10 3.05
N ARG A 109 5.73 9.79 3.30
CA ARG A 109 6.78 9.95 2.28
C ARG A 109 6.52 9.02 1.09
N THR A 110 6.18 7.76 1.35
CA THR A 110 5.89 6.77 0.31
C THR A 110 4.71 7.21 -0.55
N GLN A 111 3.65 7.74 0.06
CA GLN A 111 2.50 8.25 -0.67
C GLN A 111 2.87 9.42 -1.59
N LYS A 112 3.73 10.35 -1.14
CA LYS A 112 4.16 11.50 -1.95
C LYS A 112 4.98 11.04 -3.16
N GLU A 113 5.86 10.06 -2.96
CA GLU A 113 6.67 9.51 -4.04
C GLU A 113 5.81 8.77 -5.07
N LEU A 114 4.90 7.90 -4.61
CA LEU A 114 4.00 7.17 -5.52
C LEU A 114 3.07 8.10 -6.31
N LEU A 115 2.58 9.17 -5.68
CA LEU A 115 1.81 10.20 -6.40
C LEU A 115 2.65 10.89 -7.45
N ARG A 116 3.89 11.26 -7.12
CA ARG A 116 4.81 11.91 -8.06
C ARG A 116 5.07 11.02 -9.27
N GLU A 117 5.38 9.75 -9.06
CA GLU A 117 5.59 8.76 -10.13
C GLU A 117 4.33 8.57 -10.98
N HIS A 118 3.17 8.44 -10.33
CA HIS A 118 1.89 8.27 -11.02
C HIS A 118 1.54 9.47 -11.90
N LEU A 119 1.71 10.69 -11.39
CA LEU A 119 1.48 11.93 -12.15
C LEU A 119 2.48 12.08 -13.29
N PHE A 120 3.76 11.76 -13.07
CA PHE A 120 4.79 11.85 -14.09
C PHE A 120 4.52 10.89 -15.25
N MET A 121 4.20 9.63 -14.96
CA MET A 121 3.79 8.66 -15.97
C MET A 121 2.52 9.11 -16.70
N SER A 122 1.49 9.55 -15.96
CA SER A 122 0.25 10.03 -16.58
C SER A 122 0.47 11.25 -17.49
N ASN A 123 1.40 12.15 -17.17
CA ASN A 123 1.66 13.34 -17.96
C ASN A 123 2.47 13.03 -19.22
N ILE A 124 3.43 12.10 -19.14
CA ILE A 124 4.18 11.61 -20.32
C ILE A 124 3.23 10.97 -21.34
N TYR A 125 2.26 10.16 -20.91
CA TYR A 125 1.30 9.56 -21.83
C TYR A 125 0.35 10.57 -22.48
N LYS A 126 0.07 11.72 -21.83
CA LYS A 126 -0.77 12.79 -22.38
C LYS A 126 -0.03 13.74 -23.32
N SER A 127 1.27 13.95 -23.13
CA SER A 127 2.08 14.81 -24.01
C SER A 127 2.58 14.11 -25.28
N ASN A 128 2.47 12.78 -25.34
CA ASN A 128 2.84 11.95 -26.50
C ASN A 128 1.63 11.47 -27.33
N MET A 129 0.43 12.01 -27.07
CA MET A 129 -0.79 11.85 -27.87
C MET A 129 -1.16 13.19 -28.48
#